data_AF-A0A6L7S882-F1
#
_entry.id   AF-A0A6L7S882-F1
#
_cell.length_a   1.000
_cell.length_b   1.000
_cell.length_c   1.000
_cell.angle_alpha   90.00
_cell.angle_beta   90.00
_cell.angle_gamma   90.00
#
_symmetry.space_group_name_H-M   'P 1'
#
loop_
_entity.id
_entity.type
_entity.pdbx_description
1 polymer ?
#
loop_
_entity_poly.entity_id
_entity_poly.type
_entity_poly.pdbx_seq_one_letter_code
_entity_poly.pdbx_strand_id
1 'polypeptide(L)'
;MSVPVQDAATVILVRDPRDVPRILMGQRGKAAAFMPQKFVFPGGAVDEADESVPCPGLDPACRKRLLAETTSTDPDRFAAAAIRELWEETGQCLGRTGDWLNPPGPWRDFAEQGLLPDASALSFFFRAL
;
A
#
# COMPACT_ATOMS: atom_id res chain seq x y z
N MET A 1 -10.06 16.28 -23.71
CA MET A 1 -10.30 15.93 -22.30
C MET A 1 -9.06 15.18 -21.82
N SER A 2 -8.37 15.66 -20.79
CA SER A 2 -7.26 14.92 -20.16
C SER A 2 -7.85 13.75 -19.37
N VAL A 3 -7.28 12.56 -19.49
CA VAL A 3 -7.65 11.42 -18.64
C VAL A 3 -7.27 11.79 -17.20
N PRO A 4 -8.19 11.75 -16.23
CA PRO A 4 -7.87 12.05 -14.84
C PRO A 4 -6.89 11.00 -14.31
N VAL A 5 -5.82 11.46 -13.66
CA VAL A 5 -4.85 10.59 -12.98
C VAL A 5 -5.51 10.11 -11.68
N GLN A 6 -5.65 8.79 -11.54
CA GLN A 6 -6.17 8.17 -10.34
C GLN A 6 -5.00 7.88 -9.38
N ASP A 7 -5.16 8.27 -8.11
CA ASP A 7 -4.16 7.98 -7.10
C ASP A 7 -4.07 6.47 -6.84
N ALA A 8 -2.84 5.98 -6.73
CA ALA A 8 -2.52 4.58 -6.51
C ALA A 8 -1.27 4.47 -5.63
N ALA A 9 -1.15 3.34 -4.94
CA ALA A 9 0.03 2.99 -4.17
C ALA A 9 0.62 1.67 -4.68
N THR A 10 1.94 1.53 -4.60
CA THR A 10 2.66 0.31 -5.00
C THR A 10 3.75 0.01 -3.98
N VAL A 11 3.88 -1.25 -3.58
CA VAL A 11 4.83 -1.69 -2.56
C VAL A 11 5.94 -2.53 -3.18
N ILE A 12 7.18 -2.07 -3.02
CA ILE A 12 8.37 -2.90 -3.26
C ILE A 12 8.75 -3.56 -1.94
N LEU A 13 8.24 -4.78 -1.71
CA LEU A 13 8.60 -5.54 -0.51
C LEU A 13 9.94 -6.24 -0.71
N VAL A 14 10.91 -5.89 0.13
CA VAL A 14 12.29 -6.42 0.06
C VAL A 14 12.58 -7.30 1.26
N ARG A 15 13.05 -8.52 1.02
CA ARG A 15 13.62 -9.43 2.03
C ARG A 15 15.14 -9.47 1.91
N ASP A 16 15.82 -9.54 3.05
CA ASP A 16 17.28 -9.57 3.18
C ASP A 16 18.00 -8.40 2.48
N PRO A 17 17.63 -7.13 2.78
CA PRO A 17 18.17 -5.96 2.09
C PRO A 17 19.67 -5.73 2.28
N ARG A 18 20.30 -6.44 3.24
CA ARG A 18 21.73 -6.33 3.58
C ARG A 18 22.58 -7.51 3.10
N ASP A 19 21.97 -8.48 2.41
CA ASP A 19 22.64 -9.67 1.85
C ASP A 19 22.28 -9.81 0.36
N VAL A 20 21.59 -10.88 -0.05
CA VAL A 20 21.05 -11.03 -1.40
C VAL A 20 19.58 -10.59 -1.39
N PRO A 21 19.27 -9.34 -1.79
CA PRO A 21 17.91 -8.81 -1.70
C PRO A 21 16.98 -9.60 -2.62
N ARG A 22 15.80 -9.93 -2.10
CA ARG A 22 14.73 -10.61 -2.84
C ARG A 22 13.48 -9.75 -2.79
N ILE A 23 12.89 -9.51 -3.96
CA ILE A 23 11.72 -8.66 -4.11
C ILE A 23 10.49 -9.52 -4.36
N LEU A 24 9.39 -9.23 -3.66
CA LEU A 24 8.10 -9.86 -3.91
C LEU A 24 7.47 -9.27 -5.18
N MET A 25 7.07 -10.13 -6.11
CA MET A 25 6.32 -9.75 -7.31
C MET A 25 5.18 -10.74 -7.52
N GLY A 26 4.03 -10.25 -7.94
CA GLY A 26 2.92 -11.04 -8.44
C GLY A 26 2.99 -11.18 -9.97
N GLN A 27 2.45 -12.26 -10.53
CA GLN A 27 2.23 -12.36 -11.97
C GLN A 27 0.76 -12.15 -12.27
N ARG A 28 0.44 -11.18 -13.13
CA ARG A 28 -0.95 -10.91 -13.51
C ARG A 28 -1.54 -12.06 -14.30
N GLY A 29 -2.79 -12.39 -14.01
CA GLY A 29 -3.55 -13.38 -14.76
C GLY A 29 -3.65 -13.03 -16.25
N LYS A 30 -3.85 -14.05 -17.09
CA LYS A 30 -3.97 -13.88 -18.56
C LYS A 30 -5.12 -12.96 -18.97
N ALA A 31 -6.16 -12.86 -18.14
CA ALA A 31 -7.36 -12.06 -18.37
C ALA A 31 -7.28 -10.64 -17.77
N ALA A 32 -6.15 -10.21 -17.23
CA ALA A 32 -6.03 -8.88 -16.66
C ALA A 32 -6.19 -7.80 -17.75
N ALA A 33 -7.08 -6.84 -17.52
CA ALA A 33 -7.37 -5.74 -18.46
C ALA A 33 -6.16 -4.82 -18.73
N PHE A 34 -5.19 -4.81 -17.83
CA PHE A 34 -3.97 -4.02 -17.91
C PHE A 34 -2.76 -4.91 -17.65
N MET A 35 -1.78 -4.89 -18.56
CA MET A 35 -0.52 -5.66 -18.48
C MET A 35 -0.66 -7.17 -18.18
N PRO A 36 -1.40 -7.95 -18.99
CA PRO A 36 -1.56 -9.40 -18.77
C PRO A 36 -0.22 -10.13 -18.82
N GLN A 37 -0.05 -11.14 -17.96
CA GLN A 37 1.14 -12.00 -17.84
C GLN A 37 2.45 -11.30 -17.41
N LYS A 38 2.41 -10.01 -17.08
CA LYS A 38 3.56 -9.27 -16.55
C LYS A 38 3.75 -9.54 -15.06
N PHE A 39 5.00 -9.51 -14.64
CA PHE A 39 5.34 -9.42 -13.22
C PHE A 39 5.17 -7.97 -12.77
N VAL A 40 4.48 -7.79 -11.66
CA VAL A 40 4.18 -6.49 -11.05
C VAL A 40 4.46 -6.54 -9.56
N PHE A 41 4.73 -5.39 -8.98
CA PHE A 41 4.71 -5.25 -7.53
C PHE A 41 3.25 -5.18 -7.05
N PRO A 42 2.95 -5.65 -5.82
CA PRO A 42 1.63 -5.45 -5.22
C PRO A 42 1.28 -3.97 -5.17
N GLY A 43 0.04 -3.64 -5.48
CA GLY A 43 -0.41 -2.26 -5.53
C GLY A 43 -1.65 -2.04 -6.38
N GLY A 44 -2.35 -0.97 -6.05
CA GLY A 44 -3.62 -0.64 -6.66
C GLY A 44 -4.07 0.76 -6.32
N ALA A 45 -5.31 1.04 -6.68
CA ALA A 45 -5.91 2.35 -6.47
C ALA A 45 -6.07 2.65 -4.97
N VAL A 46 -5.93 3.92 -4.62
CA VAL A 46 -6.36 4.40 -3.30
C VAL A 46 -7.88 4.30 -3.23
N ASP A 47 -8.41 3.61 -2.23
CA ASP A 47 -9.84 3.43 -2.01
C ASP A 47 -10.41 4.55 -1.12
N GLU A 48 -11.73 4.76 -1.13
CA GLU A 48 -12.42 5.67 -0.21
C GLU A 48 -12.31 5.19 1.24
N ALA A 49 -12.34 3.87 1.46
CA ALA A 49 -12.21 3.26 2.77
C ALA A 49 -10.87 3.60 3.45
N ASP A 50 -9.80 3.80 2.67
CA ASP A 50 -8.46 4.09 3.17
C ASP A 50 -8.36 5.46 3.87
N GLU A 51 -9.28 6.38 3.59
CA GLU A 51 -9.27 7.73 4.17
C GLU A 51 -9.47 7.72 5.70
N SER A 52 -10.28 6.78 6.19
CA SER A 52 -10.62 6.69 7.61
C SER A 52 -9.69 5.79 8.42
N VAL A 53 -8.68 5.19 7.78
CA VAL A 53 -7.83 4.16 8.36
C VAL A 53 -6.70 4.78 9.18
N PRO A 54 -6.62 4.51 10.50
CA PRO A 54 -5.49 4.96 11.31
C PRO A 54 -4.22 4.20 10.91
N CYS A 55 -3.35 4.83 10.12
CA CYS A 55 -2.11 4.23 9.61
C CYS A 55 -0.87 4.99 10.13
N PRO A 56 -0.55 4.89 11.44
CA PRO A 56 0.58 5.61 12.03
C PRO A 56 1.92 5.04 11.56
N GLY A 57 3.01 5.75 11.91
CA GLY A 57 4.37 5.22 11.78
C GLY A 57 5.11 5.67 10.53
N LEU A 58 4.43 6.30 9.56
CA LEU A 58 5.10 6.84 8.38
C LEU A 58 6.16 7.87 8.80
N ASP A 59 7.41 7.62 8.42
CA ASP A 59 8.55 8.48 8.75
C ASP A 59 8.29 9.95 8.31
N PRO A 60 8.58 10.96 9.15
CA PRO A 60 8.33 12.36 8.82
C PRO A 60 9.01 12.85 7.54
N ALA A 61 10.21 12.34 7.21
CA ALA A 61 10.89 12.70 5.98
C ALA A 61 10.24 12.02 4.76
N CYS A 62 9.71 10.80 4.90
CA CYS A 62 8.86 10.17 3.89
C CYS A 62 7.56 10.96 3.67
N ARG A 63 6.85 11.33 4.75
CA ARG A 63 5.64 12.16 4.69
C ARG A 63 5.90 13.47 3.95
N LYS A 64 6.98 14.19 4.31
CA LYS A 64 7.35 15.45 3.66
C LYS A 64 7.60 15.27 2.16
N ARG A 65 8.28 14.19 1.76
CA ARG A 65 8.54 13.91 0.34
C ARG A 65 7.28 13.53 -0.42
N LEU A 66 6.38 12.74 0.18
CA LEU A 66 5.07 12.46 -0.38
C LEU A 66 4.26 13.74 -0.60
N LEU A 67 4.16 14.61 0.41
CA LEU A 67 3.45 15.90 0.29
C LEU A 67 4.05 16.85 -0.76
N ALA A 68 5.36 16.76 -1.01
CA ALA A 68 5.99 17.55 -2.07
C ALA A 68 5.60 17.06 -3.48
N GLU A 69 5.25 15.77 -3.58
CA GLU A 69 4.90 15.10 -4.83
C GLU A 69 3.38 14.93 -5.00
N THR A 70 2.54 15.17 -4.00
CA THR A 70 1.07 14.99 -4.07
C THR A 70 0.36 16.29 -3.71
N THR A 71 -0.79 16.56 -4.35
CA THR A 71 -1.50 17.85 -4.17
C THR A 71 -2.79 17.74 -3.36
N SER A 72 -3.41 16.57 -3.26
CA SER A 72 -4.76 16.41 -2.72
C SER A 72 -4.94 15.26 -1.73
N THR A 73 -4.01 14.31 -1.70
CA THR A 73 -4.19 13.04 -0.99
C THR A 73 -3.22 12.92 0.17
N ASP A 74 -3.76 12.61 1.35
CA ASP A 74 -2.98 12.45 2.58
C ASP A 74 -1.95 11.33 2.42
N PRO A 75 -0.66 11.56 2.77
CA PRO A 75 0.36 10.52 2.82
C PRO A 75 -0.05 9.25 3.58
N ASP A 76 -0.82 9.38 4.65
CA ASP A 76 -1.27 8.22 5.44
C ASP A 76 -2.30 7.38 4.67
N ARG A 77 -3.07 8.02 3.78
CA ARG A 77 -4.00 7.31 2.89
C ARG A 77 -3.26 6.51 1.82
N PHE A 78 -2.14 7.04 1.29
CA PHE A 78 -1.26 6.25 0.43
C PHE A 78 -0.62 5.08 1.16
N ALA A 79 -0.20 5.29 2.42
CA ALA A 79 0.36 4.23 3.24
C ALA A 79 -0.68 3.13 3.54
N ALA A 80 -1.91 3.52 3.87
CA ALA A 80 -3.02 2.60 4.08
C ALA A 80 -3.30 1.78 2.81
N ALA A 81 -3.47 2.44 1.65
CA ALA A 81 -3.68 1.76 0.38
C ALA A 81 -2.53 0.77 0.05
N ALA A 82 -1.27 1.17 0.30
CA ALA A 82 -0.11 0.33 0.09
C ALA A 82 -0.16 -0.96 0.93
N ILE A 83 -0.54 -0.84 2.21
CA ILE A 83 -0.67 -1.98 3.14
C ILE A 83 -1.85 -2.87 2.75
N ARG A 84 -2.99 -2.28 2.40
CA ARG A 84 -4.20 -3.02 1.97
C ARG A 84 -3.92 -3.86 0.74
N GLU A 85 -3.37 -3.26 -0.31
CA GLU A 85 -3.08 -3.96 -1.56
C GLU A 85 -2.02 -5.05 -1.37
N LEU A 86 -1.00 -4.81 -0.53
CA LEU A 86 -0.04 -5.85 -0.17
C LEU A 86 -0.74 -7.05 0.50
N TRP A 87 -1.66 -6.80 1.42
CA TRP A 87 -2.43 -7.84 2.09
C TRP A 87 -3.36 -8.59 1.12
N GLU A 88 -4.20 -7.87 0.37
CA GLU A 88 -5.20 -8.44 -0.54
C GLU A 88 -4.57 -9.31 -1.63
N GLU A 89 -3.42 -8.91 -2.17
CA GLU A 89 -2.76 -9.64 -3.26
C GLU A 89 -1.86 -10.79 -2.79
N THR A 90 -1.30 -10.71 -1.57
CA THR A 90 -0.19 -11.60 -1.17
C THR A 90 -0.36 -12.27 0.19
N GLY A 91 -1.32 -11.83 1.00
CA GLY A 91 -1.49 -12.25 2.39
C GLY A 91 -0.37 -11.79 3.33
N GLN A 92 0.51 -10.88 2.90
CA GLN A 92 1.56 -10.34 3.77
C GLN A 92 1.00 -9.18 4.60
N CYS A 93 1.00 -9.34 5.92
CA CYS A 93 0.52 -8.30 6.83
C CYS A 93 1.63 -7.32 7.19
N LEU A 94 1.39 -6.03 7.00
CA LEU A 94 2.21 -4.96 7.56
C LEU A 94 1.39 -4.20 8.61
N GLY A 95 1.60 -4.57 9.87
CA GLY A 95 0.83 -4.02 10.97
C GLY A 95 1.41 -4.38 12.33
N ARG A 96 0.74 -3.87 13.35
CA ARG A 96 1.02 -4.16 14.76
C ARG A 96 -0.18 -4.85 15.38
N THR A 97 0.05 -5.68 16.40
CA THR A 97 -1.03 -6.31 17.16
C THR A 97 -1.95 -5.27 17.76
N GLY A 98 -3.26 -5.47 17.62
CA GLY A 98 -4.27 -4.61 18.22
C GLY A 98 -5.68 -4.97 17.78
N ASP A 99 -6.65 -4.62 18.62
CA ASP A 99 -8.07 -4.85 18.34
C ASP A 99 -8.65 -3.67 17.56
N TRP A 100 -9.02 -3.89 16.30
CA TRP A 100 -9.70 -2.88 15.49
C TRP A 100 -11.22 -3.03 15.60
N LEU A 101 -11.84 -2.13 16.36
CA LEU A 101 -13.29 -2.06 16.42
C LEU A 101 -13.86 -1.38 15.17
N ASN A 102 -14.72 -2.09 14.42
CA ASN A 102 -15.41 -1.62 13.23
C ASN A 102 -14.49 -1.16 12.07
N PRO A 103 -13.62 -2.04 11.54
CA PRO A 103 -12.81 -1.72 10.36
C PRO A 103 -13.71 -1.47 9.13
N PRO A 104 -13.32 -0.56 8.22
CA PRO A 104 -13.97 -0.39 6.92
C PRO A 104 -14.01 -1.71 6.13
N GLY A 105 -14.91 -1.81 5.15
CA GLY A 105 -15.17 -3.06 4.41
C GLY A 105 -13.91 -3.81 3.95
N PRO A 106 -13.02 -3.18 3.14
CA PRO A 106 -11.79 -3.82 2.65
C PRO A 106 -10.79 -4.22 3.75
N TRP A 107 -10.92 -3.67 4.95
CA TRP A 107 -10.00 -3.86 6.07
C TRP A 107 -10.45 -4.92 7.08
N ARG A 108 -11.64 -5.51 6.91
CA ARG A 108 -12.19 -6.51 7.84
C ARG A 108 -11.29 -7.74 7.95
N ASP A 109 -10.90 -8.34 6.83
CA ASP A 109 -10.09 -9.56 6.81
C ASP A 109 -8.69 -9.32 7.38
N PHE A 110 -8.15 -8.10 7.22
CA PHE A 110 -6.90 -7.67 7.84
C PHE A 110 -7.04 -7.56 9.36
N ALA A 111 -8.12 -6.94 9.83
CA ALA A 111 -8.41 -6.81 11.26
C ALA A 111 -8.69 -8.16 11.95
N GLU A 112 -9.26 -9.14 11.25
CA GLU A 112 -9.45 -10.51 11.75
C GLU A 112 -8.12 -11.21 12.08
N GLN A 113 -6.99 -10.72 11.56
CA GLN A 113 -5.65 -11.18 11.95
C GLN A 113 -5.21 -10.64 13.33
N GLY A 114 -6.04 -9.83 14.00
CA GLY A 114 -5.70 -9.16 15.27
C GLY A 114 -4.69 -8.03 15.08
N LEU A 115 -4.75 -7.35 13.93
CA LEU A 115 -3.78 -6.33 13.52
C LEU A 115 -4.44 -4.97 13.24
N LEU A 116 -3.65 -3.93 13.50
CA LEU A 116 -3.85 -2.56 13.03
C LEU A 116 -2.76 -2.23 12.00
N PRO A 117 -3.07 -1.53 10.89
CA PRO A 117 -2.07 -1.15 9.91
C PRO A 117 -1.02 -0.24 10.55
N ASP A 118 0.23 -0.43 10.15
CA ASP A 118 1.37 0.33 10.67
C ASP A 118 2.39 0.58 9.55
N ALA A 119 2.65 1.86 9.29
CA ALA A 119 3.50 2.34 8.20
C ALA A 119 4.97 2.49 8.61
N SER A 120 5.39 2.08 9.81
CA SER A 120 6.77 2.26 10.29
C SER A 120 7.84 1.56 9.45
N ALA A 121 7.48 0.49 8.76
CA ALA A 121 8.38 -0.21 7.84
C ALA A 121 8.34 0.35 6.41
N LEU A 122 7.43 1.29 6.10
CA LEU A 122 7.33 1.89 4.78
C LEU A 122 8.36 3.01 4.61
N SER A 123 8.90 3.11 3.41
CA SER A 123 9.78 4.20 2.99
C SER A 123 9.33 4.72 1.64
N PHE A 124 9.15 6.03 1.53
CA PHE A 124 8.84 6.65 0.24
C PHE A 124 10.03 6.53 -0.71
N PHE A 125 9.79 5.97 -1.89
CA PHE A 125 10.78 5.80 -2.95
C PHE A 125 10.68 6.91 -4.00
N PHE A 126 9.57 6.99 -4.74
CA PHE A 126 9.26 8.07 -5.69
C PHE A 126 7.76 8.08 -6.05
N ARG A 127 7.31 9.09 -6.80
CA ARG A 127 5.98 9.15 -7.42
C ARG A 127 6.06 8.83 -8.92
N ALA A 128 5.26 7.88 -9.39
CA ALA A 128 5.04 7.61 -10.81
C ALA A 128 3.83 8.42 -11.34
N LEU A 129 3.82 8.75 -12.64
CA LEU A 129 2.72 9.43 -13.36
C LEU A 129 2.24 8.59 -14.54
#